data_AF-A0A7J6WEE6-F1
#
_entry.id   AF-A0A7J6WEE6-F1
#
_cell.length_a   1.000
_cell.length_b   1.000
_cell.length_c   1.000
_cell.angle_alpha   90.00
_cell.angle_beta   90.00
_cell.angle_gamma   90.00
#
_symmetry.space_group_name_H-M   'P 1'
#
loop_
_entity.id
_entity.type
_entity.pdbx_description
1 polymer ?
#
loop_
_entity_poly.entity_id
_entity_poly.type
_entity_poly.pdbx_seq_one_letter_code
_entity_poly.pdbx_strand_id
1 'polypeptide(L)'
;MIPSAKPPPCNSSQTGCQNPTFVQLAFLVLSLGFISIVHGCIKPCSMAFGADQLVSEHKLEKNERSIQSYFNWYYAFSPLSSVIALTVIVYIQEQFGWKVGFGVPVIIMFLSTAFFLGGSSLYVKMNGDKSLFTGLAQVLVAAIKNRHLSFPSDTSDGLYWHKKESNLGVPSNRQRY
;
A
#
# COMPACT_ATOMS: atom_id res chain seq x y z
N MET A 1 7.67 26.69 8.03
CA MET A 1 6.36 27.08 7.46
C MET A 1 6.60 28.33 6.63
N ILE A 2 6.30 28.31 5.34
CA ILE A 2 6.63 29.41 4.42
C ILE A 2 5.54 30.48 4.57
N PRO A 3 5.86 31.71 5.03
CA PRO A 3 4.86 32.73 5.31
C PRO A 3 4.06 33.15 4.05
N SER A 4 4.66 33.07 2.85
CA SER A 4 3.97 33.37 1.58
C SER A 4 2.93 32.32 1.15
N ALA A 5 2.92 31.13 1.78
CA ALA A 5 1.99 30.05 1.42
C ALA A 5 0.64 30.16 2.13
N LYS A 6 0.43 31.16 2.99
CA LYS A 6 -0.83 31.39 3.71
C LYS A 6 -1.38 32.79 3.44
N PRO A 7 -2.71 32.97 3.44
CA PRO A 7 -3.29 34.30 3.50
C PRO A 7 -2.90 34.99 4.83
N PRO A 8 -2.93 36.33 4.87
CA PRO A 8 -2.64 37.08 6.09
C PRO A 8 -3.58 36.66 7.24
N PRO A 9 -3.11 36.68 8.50
CA PRO A 9 -3.92 36.31 9.65
C PRO A 9 -5.13 37.24 9.74
N CYS A 10 -6.32 36.65 9.78
CA CYS A 10 -7.58 37.39 9.90
C CYS A 10 -8.06 37.34 11.35
N ASN A 11 -8.31 38.50 11.95
CA ASN A 11 -8.98 38.60 13.25
C ASN A 11 -10.47 38.78 13.01
N SER A 12 -11.33 38.08 13.77
CA SER A 12 -12.80 38.17 13.69
C SER A 12 -13.37 39.58 13.87
N SER A 13 -12.54 40.55 14.29
CA SER A 13 -12.87 41.96 14.46
C SER A 13 -12.78 42.78 13.17
N GLN A 14 -12.19 42.25 12.09
CA GLN A 14 -12.09 42.94 10.80
C GLN A 14 -13.22 42.50 9.86
N THR A 15 -13.84 43.47 9.20
CA THR A 15 -14.89 43.28 8.19
C THR A 15 -14.32 42.68 6.91
N GLY A 16 -14.11 41.36 6.93
CA GLY A 16 -13.82 40.53 5.75
C GLY A 16 -12.42 39.91 5.74
N CYS A 17 -12.35 38.58 5.77
CA CYS A 17 -11.10 37.86 5.51
C CYS A 17 -10.82 37.78 4.01
N GLN A 18 -9.55 37.96 3.63
CA GLN A 18 -9.11 37.77 2.25
C GLN A 18 -9.11 36.28 1.88
N ASN A 19 -9.76 35.94 0.78
CA ASN A 19 -9.76 34.57 0.25
C ASN A 19 -8.34 34.13 -0.14
N PRO A 20 -8.00 32.84 0.02
CA PRO A 20 -6.71 32.32 -0.41
C PRO A 20 -6.52 32.50 -1.92
N THR A 21 -5.29 32.81 -2.33
CA THR A 21 -4.95 32.93 -3.76
C THR A 21 -4.97 31.54 -4.41
N PHE A 22 -5.25 31.48 -5.72
CA PHE A 22 -5.21 30.22 -6.49
C PHE A 22 -3.91 29.43 -6.26
N VAL A 23 -2.76 30.10 -6.23
CA VAL A 23 -1.45 29.47 -6.00
C VAL A 23 -1.36 28.83 -4.61
N GLN A 24 -1.91 29.47 -3.57
CA GLN A 24 -1.90 28.94 -2.20
C GLN A 24 -2.80 27.70 -2.09
N LEU A 25 -3.96 27.73 -2.75
CA LEU A 25 -4.86 26.58 -2.80
C LEU A 25 -4.27 25.42 -3.62
N ALA A 26 -3.72 25.70 -4.79
CA ALA A 26 -3.09 24.69 -5.64
C ALA A 26 -1.92 24.00 -4.92
N PHE A 27 -1.08 24.77 -4.22
CA PHE A 27 -0.01 24.22 -3.40
C PHE A 27 -0.54 23.31 -2.29
N LEU A 28 -1.59 23.73 -1.59
CA LEU A 28 -2.23 22.92 -0.54
C LEU A 28 -2.76 21.60 -1.11
N VAL A 29 -3.57 21.66 -2.18
CA VAL A 29 -4.17 20.49 -2.82
C VAL A 29 -3.11 19.53 -3.34
N LEU A 30 -2.06 20.04 -3.99
CA LEU A 30 -0.96 19.22 -4.48
C LEU A 30 -0.25 18.50 -3.34
N SER A 31 0.03 19.21 -2.23
CA SER A 31 0.69 18.62 -1.06
C SER A 31 -0.16 17.53 -0.41
N LEU A 32 -1.47 17.74 -0.29
CA LEU A 32 -2.41 16.74 0.21
C LEU A 32 -2.52 15.52 -0.72
N GLY A 33 -2.51 15.75 -2.04
CA GLY A 33 -2.47 14.70 -3.05
C GLY A 33 -1.23 13.81 -2.90
N PHE A 34 -0.05 14.42 -2.75
CA PHE A 34 1.19 13.68 -2.49
C PHE A 34 1.13 12.88 -1.19
N ILE A 35 0.62 13.46 -0.10
CA ILE A 35 0.46 12.76 1.17
C ILE A 35 -0.44 11.54 1.00
N SER A 36 -1.56 11.67 0.30
CA SER A 36 -2.50 10.57 0.05
C SER A 36 -1.85 9.43 -0.73
N ILE A 37 -1.13 9.74 -1.81
CA ILE A 37 -0.41 8.74 -2.62
C ILE A 37 0.62 8.00 -1.75
N VAL A 38 1.45 8.75 -1.02
CA VAL A 38 2.50 8.18 -0.16
C VAL A 38 1.88 7.27 0.91
N HIS A 39 0.80 7.68 1.56
CA HIS A 39 0.13 6.88 2.58
C HIS A 39 -0.44 5.56 2.02
N GLY A 40 -1.01 5.61 0.81
CA GLY A 40 -1.53 4.44 0.11
C GLY A 40 -0.44 3.44 -0.30
N CYS A 41 0.76 3.91 -0.62
CA CYS A 41 1.87 3.05 -1.05
C CYS A 41 2.63 2.40 0.12
N ILE A 42 2.88 3.14 1.20
CA ILE A 42 3.75 2.66 2.30
C ILE A 42 3.16 1.42 2.99
N LYS A 43 1.85 1.42 3.25
CA LYS A 43 1.16 0.35 4.00
C LYS A 43 1.30 -1.04 3.35
N PRO A 44 0.92 -1.27 2.08
CA PRO A 44 1.04 -2.59 1.45
C PRO A 44 2.50 -3.02 1.30
N CYS A 45 3.41 -2.08 0.94
CA CYS A 45 4.83 -2.40 0.78
C CYS A 45 5.46 -2.82 2.12
N SER A 46 5.14 -2.13 3.21
CA SER A 46 5.65 -2.45 4.54
C SER A 46 5.12 -3.78 5.08
N MET A 47 3.85 -4.12 4.82
CA MET A 47 3.29 -5.41 5.24
C MET A 47 3.89 -6.58 4.47
N ALA A 48 4.02 -6.44 3.14
CA ALA A 48 4.67 -7.44 2.30
C ALA A 48 6.12 -7.66 2.75
N PHE A 49 6.89 -6.58 2.87
CA PHE A 49 8.27 -6.64 3.34
C PHE A 49 8.40 -7.31 4.70
N GLY A 50 7.54 -6.97 5.67
CA GLY A 50 7.56 -7.58 7.01
C GLY A 50 7.25 -9.08 7.01
N ALA A 51 6.30 -9.50 6.17
CA ALA A 51 6.00 -10.92 5.98
C ALA A 51 7.19 -11.67 5.36
N ASP A 52 7.86 -11.07 4.36
CA ASP A 52 9.03 -11.64 3.70
C ASP A 52 10.19 -11.91 4.67
N GLN A 53 10.33 -11.09 5.73
CA GLN A 53 11.34 -11.30 6.77
C GLN A 53 11.09 -12.54 7.64
N LEU A 54 9.85 -13.03 7.71
CA LEU A 54 9.45 -14.15 8.58
C LEU A 54 9.50 -15.50 7.85
N VAL A 55 9.77 -15.51 6.55
CA VAL A 55 9.90 -16.73 5.75
C VAL A 55 11.28 -17.35 5.96
N SER A 56 11.35 -18.47 6.67
CA SER A 56 12.57 -19.27 6.82
C SER A 56 12.44 -20.61 6.07
N GLU A 57 13.37 -20.92 5.17
CA GLU A 57 13.31 -22.13 4.34
C GLU A 57 13.28 -23.45 5.14
N HIS A 58 13.77 -23.45 6.38
CA HIS A 58 13.95 -24.68 7.16
C HIS A 58 12.78 -25.03 8.11
N LYS A 59 11.74 -24.20 8.26
CA LYS A 59 10.66 -24.42 9.25
C LYS A 59 9.28 -23.92 8.79
N LEU A 60 8.71 -24.57 7.77
CA LEU A 60 7.42 -24.19 7.16
C LEU A 60 6.28 -23.98 8.18
N GLU A 61 6.02 -24.94 9.09
CA GLU A 61 4.93 -24.80 10.09
C GLU A 61 5.16 -23.67 11.10
N LYS A 62 6.43 -23.35 11.40
CA LYS A 62 6.78 -22.24 12.29
C LYS A 62 6.55 -20.90 11.59
N ASN A 63 6.75 -20.83 10.28
CA ASN A 63 6.54 -19.62 9.50
C ASN A 63 5.07 -19.20 9.51
N GLU A 64 4.14 -20.14 9.33
CA GLU A 64 2.70 -19.83 9.31
C GLU A 64 2.22 -19.18 10.61
N ARG A 65 2.58 -19.76 11.77
CA ARG A 65 2.21 -19.18 13.08
C ARG A 65 2.86 -17.82 13.32
N SER A 66 4.13 -17.66 12.90
CA SER A 66 4.84 -16.38 13.05
C SER A 66 4.22 -15.28 12.18
N ILE A 67 3.86 -15.58 10.93
CA ILE A 67 3.18 -14.64 10.02
C ILE A 67 1.78 -14.29 10.54
N GLN A 68 1.01 -15.27 11.02
CA GLN A 68 -0.29 -15.03 11.65
C GLN A 68 -0.17 -14.13 12.89
N SER A 69 0.81 -14.40 13.76
CA SER A 69 1.05 -13.58 14.95
C SER A 69 1.46 -12.15 14.59
N TYR A 70 2.29 -11.97 13.55
CA TYR A 70 2.65 -10.66 13.02
C TYR A 70 1.42 -9.87 12.57
N PHE A 71 0.57 -10.46 11.73
CA PHE A 71 -0.66 -9.80 11.28
C PHE A 71 -1.63 -9.55 12.43
N ASN A 72 -1.77 -10.48 13.38
CA ASN A 72 -2.62 -10.29 14.56
C ASN A 72 -2.18 -9.06 15.37
N TRP A 73 -0.88 -8.92 15.64
CA TRP A 73 -0.34 -7.74 16.31
C TRP A 73 -0.50 -6.47 15.48
N TYR A 74 -0.21 -6.53 14.18
CA TYR A 74 -0.39 -5.39 13.28
C TYR A 74 -1.84 -4.86 13.30
N TYR A 75 -2.83 -5.76 13.21
CA TYR A 75 -4.24 -5.40 13.26
C TYR A 75 -4.71 -4.97 14.65
N ALA A 76 -4.09 -5.47 15.73
CA ALA A 76 -4.37 -4.98 17.09
C ALA A 76 -3.88 -3.54 17.30
N PHE A 77 -2.68 -3.21 16.81
CA PHE A 77 -2.09 -1.88 16.99
C PHE A 77 -2.62 -0.82 16.02
N SER A 78 -3.10 -1.19 14.83
CA SER A 78 -3.61 -0.24 13.83
C SER A 78 -4.76 0.66 14.34
N PRO A 79 -5.84 0.15 14.95
CA PRO A 79 -6.90 1.00 15.49
C PRO A 79 -6.41 1.80 16.70
N LEU A 80 -5.57 1.21 17.57
CA LEU A 80 -5.00 1.91 18.72
C LEU A 80 -4.18 3.14 18.28
N SER A 81 -3.33 2.97 17.27
CA SER A 81 -2.56 4.07 16.68
C SER A 81 -3.46 5.15 16.09
N SER A 82 -4.58 4.75 15.47
CA SER A 82 -5.55 5.70 14.91
C SER A 82 -6.23 6.52 15.99
N VAL A 83 -6.61 5.90 17.11
CA VAL A 83 -7.18 6.61 18.27
C VAL A 83 -6.16 7.59 18.86
N ILE A 84 -4.90 7.17 19.02
CA ILE A 84 -3.83 8.04 19.52
C ILE A 84 -3.61 9.22 18.56
N ALA A 85 -3.60 8.99 17.25
CA ALA A 85 -3.44 10.06 16.27
C ALA A 85 -4.60 11.08 16.33
N LEU A 86 -5.84 10.60 16.39
CA LEU A 86 -7.03 11.46 16.45
C LEU A 86 -7.22 12.18 17.80
N THR A 87 -6.51 11.76 18.84
CA THR A 87 -6.58 12.40 20.17
C THR A 87 -5.36 13.29 20.42
N VAL A 88 -4.16 12.70 20.46
CA VAL A 88 -2.92 13.38 20.83
C VAL A 88 -2.48 14.37 19.77
N ILE A 89 -2.48 13.99 18.49
CA ILE A 89 -2.02 14.91 17.43
C ILE A 89 -3.01 16.05 17.25
N VAL A 90 -4.32 15.77 17.30
CA VAL A 90 -5.36 16.80 17.24
C VAL A 90 -5.23 17.77 18.42
N TYR A 91 -5.04 17.26 19.64
CA TYR A 91 -4.79 18.10 20.81
C TYR A 91 -3.56 19.01 20.63
N ILE A 92 -2.46 18.48 20.09
CA ILE A 92 -1.26 19.27 19.80
C ILE A 92 -1.55 20.32 18.72
N GLN A 93 -2.32 19.97 17.68
CA GLN A 93 -2.70 20.90 16.61
C GLN A 93 -3.54 22.06 17.13
N GLU A 94 -4.47 21.80 18.05
CA GLU A 94 -5.32 22.83 18.65
C GLU A 94 -4.54 23.74 19.62
N GLN A 95 -3.73 23.16 20.52
CA GLN A 95 -3.05 23.93 21.57
C GLN A 95 -1.76 24.61 21.10
N PHE A 96 -0.96 23.93 20.27
CA PHE A 96 0.36 24.40 19.82
C PHE A 96 0.38 24.81 18.34
N GLY A 97 -0.75 24.69 17.66
CA GLY A 97 -0.93 25.10 16.27
C GLY A 97 -0.41 24.10 15.23
N TRP A 98 -0.85 24.31 13.98
CA TRP A 98 -0.56 23.45 12.84
C TRP A 98 0.93 23.23 12.54
N LYS A 99 1.80 24.20 12.84
CA LYS A 99 3.24 24.06 12.60
C LYS A 99 3.83 22.93 13.44
N VAL A 100 3.50 22.89 14.73
CA VAL A 100 3.99 21.85 15.66
C VAL A 100 3.26 20.55 15.39
N GLY A 101 1.95 20.60 15.17
CA GLY A 101 1.13 19.43 14.88
C GLY A 101 1.57 18.62 13.66
N PHE A 102 2.03 19.27 12.58
CA PHE A 102 2.62 18.56 11.44
C PHE A 102 4.11 18.23 11.63
N GLY A 103 4.84 18.98 12.46
CA GLY A 103 6.25 18.73 12.74
C GLY A 103 6.49 17.41 13.48
N VAL A 104 5.63 17.09 14.46
CA VAL A 104 5.77 15.87 15.28
C VAL A 104 5.71 14.59 14.43
N PRO A 105 4.71 14.37 13.55
CA PRO A 105 4.68 13.21 12.65
C PRO A 105 5.89 13.14 11.72
N VAL A 106 6.38 14.28 11.21
CA VAL A 106 7.55 14.31 10.31
C VAL A 106 8.81 13.83 11.04
N ILE A 107 9.03 14.25 12.28
CA ILE A 107 10.18 13.81 13.09
C ILE A 107 10.08 12.31 13.38
N ILE A 108 8.89 11.82 13.77
CA ILE A 108 8.68 10.39 14.05
C ILE A 108 8.92 9.56 12.79
N MET A 109 8.43 9.99 11.62
CA MET A 109 8.66 9.33 10.34
C MET A 109 10.14 9.32 9.94
N PHE A 110 10.85 10.44 10.17
CA PHE A 110 12.28 10.52 9.92
C PHE A 110 13.07 9.53 10.79
N LEU A 111 12.78 9.49 12.09
CA LEU A 111 13.39 8.54 13.02
C LEU A 111 13.08 7.09 12.62
N SER A 112 11.82 6.79 12.30
CA SER A 112 11.41 5.46 11.83
C SER A 112 12.16 5.04 10.57
N THR A 113 12.33 5.96 9.60
CA THR A 113 13.08 5.71 8.37
C THR A 113 14.57 5.48 8.67
N ALA A 114 15.17 6.26 9.58
CA ALA A 114 16.56 6.07 9.98
C ALA A 114 16.79 4.70 10.63
N PHE A 115 15.88 4.26 11.52
CA PHE A 115 15.93 2.92 12.11
C PHE A 115 15.76 1.81 11.06
N PHE A 116 14.82 1.99 10.12
CA PHE A 116 14.60 1.05 9.03
C PHE A 116 15.85 0.90 8.14
N LEU A 117 16.47 2.01 7.74
CA LEU A 117 17.69 1.98 6.94
C LEU A 117 18.89 1.45 7.73
N GLY A 118 19.00 1.80 9.01
CA GLY A 118 20.05 1.29 9.90
C GLY A 118 19.96 -0.24 10.11
N GLY A 119 18.74 -0.79 10.13
CA GLY A 119 18.50 -2.23 10.20
C GLY A 119 18.71 -2.98 8.88
N SER A 120 19.02 -2.29 7.78
CA SER A 120 19.08 -2.88 6.43
C SER A 120 20.03 -4.09 6.29
N SER A 121 21.10 -4.14 7.08
CA SER A 121 22.03 -5.28 7.09
C SER A 121 21.45 -6.55 7.70
N LEU A 122 20.40 -6.43 8.52
CA LEU A 122 19.75 -7.56 9.20
C LEU A 122 18.59 -8.15 8.39
N TYR A 123 18.19 -7.47 7.31
CA TYR A 123 17.04 -7.89 6.51
C TYR A 123 17.40 -9.01 5.53
N VAL A 124 16.50 -9.99 5.43
CA VAL A 124 16.49 -11.02 4.41
C VAL A 124 16.18 -10.34 3.07
N LYS A 125 17.11 -10.50 2.12
CA LYS A 125 16.97 -10.00 0.75
C LYS A 125 16.38 -11.10 -0.11
N MET A 126 15.11 -10.97 -0.46
CA MET A 126 14.48 -11.85 -1.45
C MET A 126 14.96 -11.50 -2.86
N ASN A 127 15.10 -12.53 -3.70
CA ASN A 127 15.34 -12.33 -5.12
C ASN A 127 14.11 -11.71 -5.77
N GLY A 128 14.31 -10.82 -6.76
CA GLY A 128 13.19 -10.15 -7.42
C GLY A 128 12.32 -11.12 -8.21
N ASP A 129 11.05 -11.23 -7.83
CA ASP A 129 10.05 -11.97 -8.58
C ASP A 129 9.62 -11.22 -9.85
N LYS A 130 9.10 -11.97 -10.83
CA LYS A 130 8.56 -11.39 -12.07
C LYS A 130 7.42 -10.42 -11.74
N SER A 131 7.45 -9.23 -12.33
CA SER A 131 6.49 -8.16 -12.05
C SER A 131 5.03 -8.59 -12.30
N LEU A 132 4.21 -8.55 -11.23
CA LEU A 132 2.77 -8.85 -11.28
C LEU A 132 2.01 -8.00 -12.30
N PHE A 133 2.42 -6.74 -12.47
CA PHE A 133 1.83 -5.84 -13.47
C PHE A 133 2.07 -6.33 -14.90
N THR A 134 3.24 -6.92 -15.14
CA THR A 134 3.54 -7.51 -16.46
C THR A 134 2.65 -8.73 -16.70
N GLY A 135 2.42 -9.56 -15.70
CA GLY A 135 1.47 -10.68 -15.77
C GLY A 135 0.04 -10.21 -16.05
N LEU A 136 -0.45 -9.20 -15.33
CA LEU A 136 -1.78 -8.64 -15.55
C LEU A 136 -1.94 -8.01 -16.95
N ALA A 137 -0.93 -7.28 -17.41
CA ALA A 137 -0.91 -6.72 -18.75
C ALA A 137 -0.91 -7.82 -19.82
N GLN A 138 -0.11 -8.88 -19.62
CA GLN A 138 -0.08 -10.04 -20.53
C GLN A 138 -1.44 -10.74 -20.60
N VAL A 139 -2.11 -10.95 -19.45
CA VAL A 139 -3.44 -11.56 -19.41
C VAL A 139 -4.48 -10.67 -20.08
N LEU A 140 -4.47 -9.36 -19.83
CA LEU A 140 -5.36 -8.40 -20.50
C LEU A 140 -5.15 -8.40 -22.02
N VAL A 141 -3.90 -8.29 -22.46
CA VAL A 141 -3.54 -8.31 -23.88
C VAL A 141 -3.95 -9.64 -24.52
N ALA A 142 -3.68 -10.77 -23.86
CA ALA A 142 -4.08 -12.09 -24.34
C ALA A 142 -5.60 -12.23 -24.42
N ALA A 143 -6.35 -11.76 -23.42
CA ALA A 143 -7.80 -11.82 -23.40
C ALA A 143 -8.43 -10.97 -24.52
N ILE A 144 -7.93 -9.75 -24.74
CA ILE A 144 -8.40 -8.87 -25.82
C ILE A 144 -8.07 -9.47 -27.18
N LYS A 145 -6.84 -9.98 -27.36
CA LYS A 145 -6.40 -10.63 -28.61
C LYS A 145 -7.22 -11.88 -28.93
N ASN A 146 -7.61 -12.63 -27.90
CA ASN A 146 -8.35 -13.88 -28.05
C ASN A 146 -9.88 -13.70 -28.02
N ARG A 147 -10.42 -12.48 -27.85
CA ARG A 147 -11.88 -12.25 -27.73
C ARG A 147 -12.69 -12.66 -28.97
N HIS A 148 -12.03 -12.76 -30.12
CA HIS A 148 -12.65 -13.12 -31.41
C HIS A 148 -12.46 -14.59 -31.78
N LEU A 149 -11.80 -15.38 -30.92
CA LEU A 149 -11.70 -16.81 -31.12
C LEU A 149 -13.03 -17.45 -30.74
N SER A 150 -13.62 -18.20 -31.67
CA SER A 150 -14.75 -19.07 -31.38
C SER A 150 -14.33 -20.08 -30.31
N PHE A 151 -15.19 -20.29 -29.32
CA PHE A 151 -14.98 -21.32 -28.31
C PHE A 151 -14.77 -22.68 -29.01
N PRO A 152 -13.82 -23.51 -28.56
CA PRO A 152 -13.71 -24.87 -29.06
C PRO A 152 -15.05 -25.59 -28.80
N SER A 153 -15.63 -26.16 -29.85
CA SER A 153 -16.80 -27.03 -29.77
C SER A 153 -16.52 -28.21 -28.84
N ASP A 154 -17.51 -28.64 -28.05
CA ASP A 154 -17.48 -29.66 -26.98
C ASP A 154 -16.96 -31.06 -27.38
N THR A 155 -16.40 -31.23 -28.58
CA THR A 155 -16.01 -32.51 -29.16
C THR A 155 -14.52 -32.57 -29.48
N SER A 156 -13.68 -32.17 -28.54
CA SER A 156 -12.26 -32.48 -28.65
C SER A 156 -11.67 -32.87 -27.32
N ASP A 157 -11.32 -34.13 -27.31
CA ASP A 157 -10.61 -34.82 -26.28
C ASP A 157 -9.22 -34.24 -26.05
N GLY A 158 -8.93 -33.73 -24.86
CA GLY A 158 -7.57 -33.79 -24.31
C GLY A 158 -7.62 -34.34 -22.90
N LEU A 159 -6.60 -34.22 -22.08
CA LEU A 159 -6.71 -34.58 -20.67
C LEU A 159 -6.14 -33.44 -19.86
N TYR A 160 -6.82 -33.07 -18.77
CA TYR A 160 -6.18 -32.33 -17.69
C TYR A 160 -6.07 -33.23 -16.47
N TRP A 161 -4.89 -33.25 -15.86
CA TRP A 161 -4.62 -33.95 -14.61
C TRP A 161 -5.32 -33.21 -13.47
N HIS A 162 -6.56 -33.58 -13.21
CA HIS A 162 -7.19 -33.30 -11.94
C HIS A 162 -6.83 -34.45 -10.98
N LYS A 163 -6.55 -34.10 -9.72
CA LYS A 163 -6.10 -34.96 -8.60
C LYS A 163 -6.44 -36.45 -8.76
N LYS A 164 -5.51 -37.30 -8.30
CA LYS A 164 -5.34 -38.78 -8.44
C LYS A 164 -6.59 -39.70 -8.45
N GLU A 165 -7.82 -39.20 -8.22
CA GLU A 165 -9.08 -39.96 -8.26
C GLU A 165 -10.27 -39.17 -8.86
N SER A 166 -10.09 -38.51 -10.01
CA SER A 166 -11.22 -37.88 -10.73
C SER A 166 -11.35 -38.43 -12.16
N ASN A 167 -12.59 -38.64 -12.61
CA ASN A 167 -12.90 -39.26 -13.90
C ASN A 167 -12.40 -38.42 -15.09
N LEU A 168 -11.86 -39.11 -16.10
CA LEU A 168 -11.33 -38.55 -17.34
C LEU A 168 -12.39 -37.68 -18.05
N GLY A 169 -12.17 -36.38 -18.08
CA GLY A 169 -12.95 -35.41 -18.86
C GLY A 169 -12.02 -34.64 -19.78
N VAL A 170 -12.45 -34.43 -21.01
CA VAL A 170 -11.52 -34.37 -22.15
C VAL A 170 -11.44 -32.94 -22.76
N PRO A 171 -10.31 -32.18 -22.79
CA PRO A 171 -10.24 -30.83 -23.37
C PRO A 171 -9.32 -30.58 -24.59
N SER A 172 -9.88 -29.87 -25.56
CA SER A 172 -9.36 -29.53 -26.89
C SER A 172 -8.00 -28.81 -26.99
N ASN A 173 -7.28 -29.13 -28.07
CA ASN A 173 -5.90 -28.84 -28.50
C ASN A 173 -5.45 -27.35 -28.68
N ARG A 174 -5.96 -26.37 -27.92
CA ARG A 174 -5.57 -24.95 -28.12
C ARG A 174 -5.15 -24.13 -26.90
N GLN A 175 -4.91 -24.74 -25.74
CA GLN A 175 -4.30 -24.02 -24.62
C GLN A 175 -2.82 -24.40 -24.47
N ARG A 176 -1.99 -23.76 -25.30
CA ARG A 176 -0.55 -23.55 -25.02
C ARG A 176 -0.34 -22.08 -24.74
N TYR A 177 -0.15 -21.72 -23.47
CA TYR A 177 0.71 -20.63 -23.02
C TYR A 177 1.29 -21.04 -21.66
#